data_AF-A0A495V577-F1
#
_entry.id   AF-A0A495V577-F1
#
_cell.length_a   1.000
_cell.length_b   1.000
_cell.length_c   1.000
_cell.angle_alpha   90.00
_cell.angle_beta   90.00
_cell.angle_gamma   90.00
#
_symmetry.space_group_name_H-M   'P 1'
#
loop_
_entity.id
_entity.type
_entity.pdbx_description
1 polymer ?
#
loop_
_entity_poly.entity_id
_entity_poly.type
_entity_poly.pdbx_seq_one_letter_code
_entity_poly.pdbx_strand_id
1 'polypeptide(L)'
;MNFAYPLTRFIYNALSICCLTLATLTGTASAAIWIPVHGEVRLADGTPVCAMVLANGQYVFSCGGDGSFRLAVPLDDNGHITLFAFADGFAPFSMTAHPSNLTSRVQLDRARLDSPTIDVGLSCSQQDSGWVRMTGQVTSVQGSRLCSMVLANGQHTFSCDGSLGLYDVTVPVDVQGNVTLLAFADGFQPFRNTFSGANCQSDARALVERLVGTWDFKYQIISVWVDRYALSGPAVESPEGSGKYFLLGEDVWGDPVAATWDATMKTYALLDPGISIDQFFTFDLTSPTNVQGCYYQISKSTGTWSRCYVMTGEQISQSTGFVVSETVEPVRKDEQMQYYAEWAMIEESSLIESWSSMALTNNPYTSFWSSDPLIEKESYETLLDGLERVIQLGPD
;
A
#
# COMPACT_ATOMS: atom_id res chain seq x y z
N MET A 1 45.14 -69.70 5.73
CA MET A 1 46.43 -69.65 5.01
C MET A 1 46.16 -69.69 3.51
N ASN A 2 46.95 -68.94 2.76
CA ASN A 2 46.72 -68.41 1.41
C ASN A 2 46.68 -69.42 0.24
N PHE A 3 46.22 -68.88 -0.89
CA PHE A 3 46.51 -69.19 -2.30
C PHE A 3 45.52 -70.05 -3.13
N ALA A 4 44.61 -69.32 -3.80
CA ALA A 4 44.58 -69.08 -5.26
C ALA A 4 44.26 -70.19 -6.31
N TYR A 5 43.38 -69.76 -7.24
CA TYR A 5 43.18 -70.14 -8.65
C TYR A 5 42.25 -71.36 -8.98
N PRO A 6 41.78 -71.55 -10.25
CA PRO A 6 40.85 -70.68 -11.00
C PRO A 6 39.83 -71.48 -11.90
N LEU A 7 39.10 -70.75 -12.76
CA LEU A 7 38.51 -71.14 -14.08
C LEU A 7 37.31 -72.11 -14.17
N THR A 8 36.23 -71.61 -14.79
CA THR A 8 35.30 -72.17 -15.84
C THR A 8 33.89 -71.60 -15.60
N ARG A 9 33.05 -71.12 -16.52
CA ARG A 9 32.69 -71.36 -17.95
C ARG A 9 31.78 -70.14 -18.35
N PHE A 10 31.87 -69.47 -19.52
CA PHE A 10 31.27 -69.83 -20.83
C PHE A 10 29.79 -70.33 -20.70
N ILE A 11 28.68 -69.83 -21.28
CA ILE A 11 28.35 -68.97 -22.44
C ILE A 11 26.83 -68.64 -22.43
N TYR A 12 26.42 -67.60 -23.18
CA TYR A 12 25.12 -67.35 -23.86
C TYR A 12 23.88 -67.07 -22.95
N ASN A 13 22.89 -66.24 -23.28
CA ASN A 13 22.54 -65.37 -24.41
C ASN A 13 21.30 -64.57 -23.94
N ALA A 14 21.22 -63.26 -24.21
CA ALA A 14 19.97 -62.58 -24.56
C ALA A 14 20.28 -61.10 -24.83
N LEU A 15 20.67 -60.82 -26.08
CA LEU A 15 20.69 -59.51 -26.68
C LEU A 15 19.23 -59.01 -26.75
N SER A 16 18.83 -58.15 -25.82
CA SER A 16 17.56 -57.44 -25.91
C SER A 16 17.81 -56.07 -26.53
N ILE A 17 17.42 -55.98 -27.79
CA ILE A 17 17.28 -54.77 -28.58
C ILE A 17 16.34 -53.82 -27.83
N CYS A 18 16.87 -52.74 -27.26
CA CYS A 18 16.10 -51.55 -26.94
C CYS A 18 16.75 -50.39 -27.67
N CYS A 19 16.12 -50.01 -28.77
CA CYS A 19 16.49 -48.93 -29.66
C CYS A 19 16.39 -47.62 -28.89
N LEU A 20 17.52 -47.15 -28.34
CA LEU A 20 17.65 -45.81 -27.80
C LEU A 20 17.94 -44.88 -28.99
N THR A 21 16.90 -44.34 -29.61
CA THR A 21 17.04 -43.19 -30.51
C THR A 21 17.46 -42.00 -29.67
N LEU A 22 18.77 -41.81 -29.54
CA LEU A 22 19.38 -40.58 -29.04
C LEU A 22 19.13 -39.51 -30.10
N ALA A 23 17.99 -38.81 -29.99
CA ALA A 23 17.80 -37.56 -30.72
C ALA A 23 18.77 -36.54 -30.11
N THR A 24 19.95 -36.41 -30.71
CA THR A 24 20.81 -35.24 -30.50
C THR A 24 20.04 -34.02 -30.96
N LEU A 25 19.36 -33.33 -30.03
CA LEU A 25 18.92 -31.96 -30.20
C LEU A 25 20.18 -31.09 -30.33
N THR A 26 20.70 -30.99 -31.54
CA THR A 26 21.61 -29.89 -31.92
C THR A 26 20.75 -28.64 -32.07
N GLY A 27 20.26 -28.12 -30.93
CA GLY A 27 19.80 -26.75 -30.87
C GLY A 27 21.02 -25.87 -31.08
N THR A 28 21.18 -25.34 -32.29
CA THR A 28 22.12 -24.25 -32.53
C THR A 28 21.70 -23.10 -31.63
N ALA A 29 22.44 -22.88 -30.53
CA ALA A 29 22.31 -21.67 -29.75
C ALA A 29 22.65 -20.50 -30.68
N SER A 30 21.61 -19.89 -31.26
CA SER A 30 21.75 -18.62 -31.97
C SER A 30 22.32 -17.63 -30.97
N ALA A 31 23.45 -17.01 -31.28
CA ALA A 31 23.98 -15.95 -30.44
C ALA A 31 22.89 -14.88 -30.30
N ALA A 32 22.41 -14.65 -29.08
CA ALA A 32 21.38 -13.64 -28.83
C ALA A 32 21.86 -12.30 -29.40
N ILE A 33 21.06 -11.69 -30.29
CA ILE A 33 21.38 -10.38 -30.84
C ILE A 33 21.07 -9.36 -29.75
N TRP A 34 22.09 -8.63 -29.32
CA TRP A 34 21.97 -7.56 -28.34
C TRP A 34 21.79 -6.22 -29.05
N ILE A 35 20.68 -5.54 -28.76
CA ILE A 35 20.33 -4.25 -29.34
C ILE A 35 20.56 -3.15 -28.30
N PRO A 36 21.29 -2.06 -28.63
CA PRO A 36 21.39 -0.90 -27.75
C PRO A 36 20.06 -0.13 -27.75
N VAL A 37 19.48 0.03 -26.57
CA VAL A 37 18.30 0.86 -26.30
C VAL A 37 18.75 2.07 -25.49
N HIS A 38 18.25 3.25 -25.86
CA HIS A 38 18.52 4.49 -25.16
C HIS A 38 17.32 5.42 -25.25
N GLY A 39 17.21 6.31 -24.27
CA GLY A 39 16.12 7.26 -24.21
C GLY A 39 16.15 8.07 -22.93
N GLU A 40 15.02 8.69 -22.63
CA GLU A 40 14.82 9.47 -21.41
C GLU A 40 13.49 9.12 -20.76
N VAL A 41 13.45 9.18 -19.43
CA VAL A 41 12.23 9.05 -18.63
C VAL A 41 11.81 10.43 -18.14
N ARG A 42 10.59 10.85 -18.51
CA ARG A 42 10.07 12.19 -18.20
C ARG A 42 8.60 12.17 -17.79
N LEU A 43 8.15 13.21 -17.12
CA LEU A 43 6.73 13.53 -16.94
C LEU A 43 6.14 14.20 -18.18
N ALA A 44 4.82 14.30 -18.24
CA ALA A 44 4.09 15.00 -19.30
C ALA A 44 4.54 16.45 -19.51
N ASP A 45 4.96 17.14 -18.43
CA ASP A 45 5.47 18.51 -18.47
C ASP A 45 6.95 18.61 -18.91
N GLY A 46 7.61 17.47 -19.15
CA GLY A 46 9.01 17.38 -19.57
C GLY A 46 10.02 17.21 -18.42
N THR A 47 9.60 17.24 -17.16
CA THR A 47 10.48 17.05 -16.00
C THR A 47 11.16 15.68 -16.04
N PRO A 48 12.49 15.58 -15.93
CA PRO A 48 13.18 14.29 -15.91
C PRO A 48 12.89 13.53 -14.62
N VAL A 49 12.74 12.20 -14.72
CA VAL A 49 12.43 11.33 -13.59
C VAL A 49 13.55 10.31 -13.38
N CYS A 50 13.98 10.15 -12.13
CA CYS A 50 14.80 9.02 -11.69
C CYS A 50 13.92 7.78 -11.62
N ALA A 51 14.17 6.84 -12.53
CA ALA A 51 13.39 5.62 -12.70
C ALA A 51 14.33 4.43 -12.90
N MET A 52 13.86 3.23 -12.56
CA MET A 52 14.46 2.02 -13.10
C MET A 52 13.85 1.76 -14.47
N VAL A 53 14.70 1.57 -15.47
CA VAL A 53 14.31 1.15 -16.82
C VAL A 53 14.75 -0.30 -17.00
N LEU A 54 13.79 -1.16 -17.35
CA LEU A 54 13.98 -2.59 -17.53
C LEU A 54 13.57 -2.96 -18.96
N ALA A 55 14.38 -3.72 -19.67
CA ALA A 55 13.99 -4.31 -20.94
C ALA A 55 14.57 -5.71 -21.12
N ASN A 56 13.69 -6.68 -21.42
CA ASN A 56 14.01 -8.09 -21.64
C ASN A 56 15.06 -8.64 -20.65
N GLY A 57 14.82 -8.43 -19.35
CA GLY A 57 15.67 -8.93 -18.27
C GLY A 57 16.95 -8.13 -17.99
N GLN A 58 17.20 -7.04 -18.71
CA GLN A 58 18.30 -6.10 -18.43
C GLN A 58 17.76 -4.80 -17.85
N TYR A 59 18.48 -4.15 -16.95
CA TYR A 59 18.02 -2.93 -16.31
C TYR A 59 19.12 -1.88 -16.12
N VAL A 60 18.70 -0.63 -15.97
CA VAL A 60 19.54 0.52 -15.62
C VAL A 60 18.70 1.54 -14.85
N PHE A 61 19.32 2.41 -14.06
CA PHE A 61 18.65 3.54 -13.42
C PHE A 61 18.90 4.83 -14.20
N SER A 62 17.86 5.62 -14.46
CA SER A 62 17.92 6.91 -15.15
C SER A 62 18.28 8.09 -14.23
N CYS A 63 18.89 7.81 -13.08
CA CYS A 63 19.05 8.76 -11.98
C CYS A 63 20.26 9.70 -12.13
N GLY A 64 20.69 9.96 -13.36
CA GLY A 64 21.77 10.90 -13.70
C GLY A 64 21.35 12.39 -13.67
N GLY A 65 20.09 12.68 -13.34
CA GLY A 65 19.53 14.04 -13.24
C GLY A 65 18.85 14.55 -14.52
N ASP A 66 19.17 14.00 -15.69
CA ASP A 66 18.54 14.33 -16.97
C ASP A 66 17.47 13.30 -17.41
N GLY A 67 17.29 12.24 -16.63
CA GLY A 67 16.36 11.15 -16.91
C GLY A 67 16.86 10.20 -18.01
N SER A 68 18.11 10.34 -18.47
CA SER A 68 18.64 9.52 -19.55
C SER A 68 18.93 8.09 -19.11
N PHE A 69 18.74 7.15 -20.04
CA PHE A 69 19.10 5.75 -19.86
C PHE A 69 19.73 5.16 -21.11
N ARG A 70 20.59 4.16 -20.92
CA ARG A 70 21.19 3.39 -22.01
C ARG A 70 21.50 1.98 -21.52
N LEU A 71 21.01 0.97 -22.24
CA LEU A 71 21.26 -0.43 -21.96
C LEU A 71 21.30 -1.26 -23.25
N ALA A 72 21.99 -2.39 -23.23
CA ALA A 72 21.94 -3.37 -24.33
C ALA A 72 21.00 -4.50 -23.90
N VAL A 73 20.09 -4.92 -24.78
CA VAL A 73 19.04 -5.89 -24.45
C VAL A 73 18.98 -6.99 -25.50
N PRO A 74 18.72 -8.25 -25.12
CA PRO A 74 18.41 -9.30 -26.08
C PRO A 74 17.00 -9.09 -26.65
N LEU A 75 16.76 -9.57 -27.87
CA LEU A 75 15.40 -9.70 -28.40
C LEU A 75 14.69 -10.90 -27.77
N ASP A 76 13.37 -10.81 -27.64
CA ASP A 76 12.54 -11.97 -27.32
C ASP A 76 12.43 -12.94 -28.52
N ASP A 77 11.74 -14.06 -28.33
CA ASP A 77 11.54 -15.09 -29.36
C ASP A 77 10.79 -14.57 -30.59
N ASN A 78 10.07 -13.45 -30.47
CA ASN A 78 9.35 -12.79 -31.55
C ASN A 78 10.16 -11.65 -32.19
N GLY A 79 11.40 -11.42 -31.79
CA GLY A 79 12.22 -10.30 -32.27
C GLY A 79 11.82 -8.93 -31.70
N HIS A 80 11.08 -8.90 -30.59
CA HIS A 80 10.59 -7.70 -29.93
C HIS A 80 11.36 -7.39 -28.64
N ILE A 81 11.17 -6.17 -28.15
CA ILE A 81 11.66 -5.70 -26.85
C ILE A 81 10.44 -5.25 -26.06
N THR A 82 10.30 -5.79 -24.83
CA THR A 82 9.39 -5.27 -23.83
C THR A 82 10.16 -4.35 -22.90
N LEU A 83 9.84 -3.06 -22.95
CA LEU A 83 10.40 -1.99 -22.12
C LEU A 83 9.43 -1.65 -21.00
N PHE A 84 9.94 -1.63 -19.78
CA PHE A 84 9.26 -1.13 -18.59
C PHE A 84 10.03 0.04 -17.98
N ALA A 85 9.31 0.96 -17.36
CA ALA A 85 9.90 1.95 -16.48
C ALA A 85 9.09 2.10 -15.20
N PHE A 86 9.81 2.18 -14.07
CA PHE A 86 9.24 2.27 -12.74
C PHE A 86 9.88 3.44 -11.99
N ALA A 87 9.06 4.30 -11.41
CA ALA A 87 9.52 5.38 -10.54
C ALA A 87 8.57 5.51 -9.35
N ASP A 88 9.12 5.98 -8.22
CA ASP A 88 8.34 6.19 -7.01
C ASP A 88 7.21 7.21 -7.25
N GLY A 89 5.99 6.87 -6.85
CA GLY A 89 4.79 7.70 -7.02
C GLY A 89 4.17 7.72 -8.43
N PHE A 90 4.67 6.92 -9.38
CA PHE A 90 4.17 6.88 -10.77
C PHE A 90 3.62 5.50 -11.16
N ALA A 91 2.69 5.49 -12.12
CA ALA A 91 2.22 4.26 -12.73
C ALA A 91 3.39 3.56 -13.45
N PRO A 92 3.48 2.22 -13.41
CA PRO A 92 4.39 1.49 -14.28
C PRO A 92 4.13 1.83 -15.75
N PHE A 93 5.18 2.15 -16.49
CA PHE A 93 5.13 2.19 -17.95
C PHE A 93 5.46 0.82 -18.50
N SER A 94 4.75 0.38 -19.55
CA SER A 94 5.09 -0.81 -20.33
C SER A 94 4.84 -0.58 -21.82
N MET A 95 5.75 -1.09 -22.66
CA MET A 95 5.60 -1.12 -24.11
C MET A 95 6.31 -2.36 -24.67
N THR A 96 5.66 -3.10 -25.55
CA THR A 96 6.31 -4.15 -26.35
C THR A 96 6.33 -3.73 -27.81
N ALA A 97 7.52 -3.69 -28.41
CA ALA A 97 7.68 -3.25 -29.79
C ALA A 97 8.91 -3.87 -30.47
N HIS A 98 8.88 -3.94 -31.80
CA HIS A 98 10.07 -4.22 -32.59
C HIS A 98 11.11 -3.10 -32.34
N PRO A 99 12.42 -3.39 -32.35
CA PRO A 99 13.46 -2.39 -32.08
C PRO A 99 13.34 -1.06 -32.83
N SER A 100 12.88 -1.11 -34.09
CA SER A 100 12.67 0.08 -34.92
C SER A 100 11.54 1.00 -34.46
N ASN A 101 10.66 0.50 -33.60
CA ASN A 101 9.44 1.17 -33.15
C ASN A 101 9.47 1.50 -31.65
N LEU A 102 10.60 1.25 -30.97
CA LEU A 102 10.77 1.63 -29.58
C LEU A 102 10.77 3.14 -29.43
N THR A 103 10.03 3.62 -28.44
CA THR A 103 10.08 5.04 -28.08
C THR A 103 11.43 5.38 -27.44
N SER A 104 11.99 6.54 -27.79
CA SER A 104 13.14 7.14 -27.10
C SER A 104 12.72 8.03 -25.93
N ARG A 105 11.41 8.27 -25.76
CA ARG A 105 10.84 9.02 -24.65
C ARG A 105 9.83 8.16 -23.92
N VAL A 106 10.17 7.78 -22.71
CA VAL A 106 9.27 7.09 -21.79
C VAL A 106 8.59 8.17 -20.95
N GLN A 107 7.30 8.34 -21.17
CA GLN A 107 6.49 9.25 -20.36
C GLN A 107 5.88 8.47 -19.21
N LEU A 108 6.14 8.91 -17.98
CA LEU A 108 5.47 8.40 -16.80
C LEU A 108 4.28 9.28 -16.46
N ASP A 109 3.14 8.62 -16.26
CA ASP A 109 1.94 9.25 -15.73
C ASP A 109 1.78 8.86 -14.26
N ARG A 110 1.06 9.68 -13.49
CA ARG A 110 0.67 9.29 -12.14
C ARG A 110 -0.28 8.08 -12.22
N ALA A 111 -0.22 7.22 -11.22
CA ALA A 111 -1.15 6.10 -11.09
C ALA A 111 -2.59 6.60 -11.20
N ARG A 112 -3.40 5.98 -12.07
CA ARG A 112 -4.80 6.39 -12.23
C ARG A 112 -5.54 6.08 -10.94
N LEU A 113 -6.39 7.02 -10.51
CA LEU A 113 -7.16 6.93 -9.27
C LEU A 113 -8.04 5.67 -9.21
N ASP A 114 -8.53 5.21 -10.36
CA ASP A 114 -9.41 4.06 -10.56
C ASP A 114 -8.68 2.73 -10.79
N SER A 115 -7.35 2.74 -10.90
CA SER A 115 -6.59 1.50 -11.03
C SER A 115 -6.69 0.67 -9.75
N PRO A 116 -6.87 -0.66 -9.85
CA PRO A 116 -6.90 -1.54 -8.69
C PRO A 116 -5.56 -1.52 -7.93
N THR A 117 -5.60 -1.75 -6.63
CA THR A 117 -4.41 -1.88 -5.79
C THR A 117 -3.93 -3.32 -5.67
N ILE A 118 -2.65 -3.45 -5.32
CA ILE A 118 -2.04 -4.72 -4.93
C ILE A 118 -1.90 -4.80 -3.42
N ASP A 119 -2.03 -6.01 -2.89
CA ASP A 119 -1.64 -6.37 -1.53
C ASP A 119 -0.28 -7.08 -1.57
N VAL A 120 0.59 -6.73 -0.62
CA VAL A 120 1.95 -7.25 -0.52
C VAL A 120 2.16 -7.85 0.86
N GLY A 121 1.99 -9.16 0.94
CA GLY A 121 2.37 -9.93 2.12
C GLY A 121 3.88 -9.89 2.32
N LEU A 122 4.32 -9.75 3.57
CA LEU A 122 5.74 -9.65 3.93
C LEU A 122 6.09 -10.53 5.12
N SER A 123 7.24 -11.18 5.04
CA SER A 123 7.89 -11.91 6.11
C SER A 123 9.39 -11.71 5.97
N CYS A 124 10.07 -11.40 7.07
CA CYS A 124 11.49 -11.12 7.03
C CYS A 124 12.28 -11.91 8.05
N SER A 125 13.53 -12.14 7.70
CA SER A 125 14.54 -12.68 8.61
C SER A 125 15.80 -11.84 8.47
N GLN A 126 16.30 -11.34 9.60
CA GLN A 126 17.62 -10.74 9.64
C GLN A 126 18.65 -11.82 9.28
N GLN A 127 19.55 -11.48 8.36
CA GLN A 127 20.67 -12.35 8.00
C GLN A 127 21.91 -11.88 8.78
N ASP A 128 22.83 -11.15 8.12
CA ASP A 128 24.05 -10.58 8.70
C ASP A 128 23.92 -9.07 8.98
N SER A 129 24.98 -8.44 9.52
CA SER A 129 25.00 -7.02 9.89
C SER A 129 24.70 -6.10 8.68
N GLY A 130 23.44 -5.66 8.59
CA GLY A 130 22.97 -4.70 7.60
C GLY A 130 22.21 -5.29 6.41
N TRP A 131 21.90 -6.60 6.41
CA TRP A 131 21.11 -7.24 5.35
C TRP A 131 19.89 -7.98 5.90
N VAL A 132 18.79 -7.90 5.15
CA VAL A 132 17.50 -8.47 5.49
C VAL A 132 17.02 -9.32 4.33
N ARG A 133 16.64 -10.57 4.60
CA ARG A 133 15.93 -11.38 3.62
C ARG A 133 14.43 -11.14 3.77
N MET A 134 13.80 -10.69 2.71
CA MET A 134 12.38 -10.42 2.59
C MET A 134 11.73 -11.48 1.70
N THR A 135 10.64 -12.07 2.18
CA THR A 135 9.86 -13.07 1.47
C THR A 135 8.39 -12.73 1.56
N GLY A 136 7.58 -13.11 0.59
CA GLY A 136 6.16 -12.83 0.66
C GLY A 136 5.39 -13.15 -0.60
N GLN A 137 4.20 -12.57 -0.68
CA GLN A 137 3.28 -12.71 -1.81
C GLN A 137 2.78 -11.35 -2.27
N VAL A 138 2.67 -11.17 -3.58
CA VAL A 138 1.97 -10.05 -4.21
C VAL A 138 0.67 -10.56 -4.82
N THR A 139 -0.44 -10.01 -4.34
CA THR A 139 -1.79 -10.40 -4.74
C THR A 139 -2.62 -9.17 -5.10
N SER A 140 -3.71 -9.34 -5.85
CA SER A 140 -4.76 -8.33 -5.91
C SER A 140 -5.48 -8.28 -4.56
N VAL A 141 -6.23 -7.21 -4.30
CA VAL A 141 -7.14 -7.13 -3.13
C VAL A 141 -8.18 -8.26 -3.09
N GLN A 142 -8.42 -8.94 -4.21
CA GLN A 142 -9.30 -10.11 -4.32
C GLN A 142 -8.56 -11.44 -4.09
N GLY A 143 -7.27 -11.40 -3.72
CA GLY A 143 -6.42 -12.55 -3.42
C GLY A 143 -5.80 -13.25 -4.63
N SER A 144 -5.96 -12.72 -5.85
CA SER A 144 -5.33 -13.32 -7.04
C SER A 144 -3.85 -13.01 -7.08
N ARG A 145 -2.97 -14.01 -7.26
CA ARG A 145 -1.53 -13.80 -7.34
C ARG A 145 -1.14 -13.05 -8.61
N LEU A 146 -0.24 -12.07 -8.46
CA LEU A 146 0.16 -11.18 -9.54
C LEU A 146 1.62 -11.41 -9.94
N CYS A 147 1.89 -11.33 -11.25
CA CYS A 147 3.26 -11.19 -11.74
C CYS A 147 3.67 -9.74 -11.50
N SER A 148 4.63 -9.56 -10.61
CA SER A 148 5.02 -8.26 -10.09
C SER A 148 6.53 -8.15 -10.03
N MET A 149 7.03 -6.94 -10.22
CA MET A 149 8.39 -6.58 -9.84
C MET A 149 8.37 -6.14 -8.38
N VAL A 150 9.25 -6.72 -7.57
CA VAL A 150 9.48 -6.32 -6.18
C VAL A 150 10.87 -5.69 -6.10
N LEU A 151 10.95 -4.47 -5.60
CA LEU A 151 12.18 -3.66 -5.51
C LEU A 151 12.34 -3.19 -4.07
N ALA A 152 13.49 -3.41 -3.46
CA ALA A 152 13.80 -2.87 -2.14
C ALA A 152 15.28 -2.45 -2.06
N ASN A 153 15.50 -1.19 -1.64
CA ASN A 153 16.83 -0.59 -1.46
C ASN A 153 17.83 -0.94 -2.59
N GLY A 154 17.38 -0.86 -3.84
CA GLY A 154 18.18 -1.11 -5.06
C GLY A 154 18.31 -2.57 -5.49
N GLN A 155 17.86 -3.53 -4.67
CA GLN A 155 17.76 -4.94 -5.04
C GLN A 155 16.36 -5.26 -5.54
N HIS A 156 16.22 -6.20 -6.48
CA HIS A 156 14.92 -6.54 -7.05
C HIS A 156 14.77 -8.04 -7.33
N THR A 157 13.51 -8.45 -7.50
CA THR A 157 13.13 -9.79 -7.96
C THR A 157 11.80 -9.71 -8.71
N PHE A 158 11.48 -10.74 -9.50
CA PHE A 158 10.19 -10.86 -10.18
C PHE A 158 9.39 -12.02 -9.59
N SER A 159 8.15 -11.75 -9.23
CA SER A 159 7.20 -12.76 -8.74
C SER A 159 6.43 -13.42 -9.88
N CYS A 160 7.11 -13.72 -10.99
CA CYS A 160 6.50 -14.23 -12.21
C CYS A 160 6.83 -15.72 -12.41
N ASP A 161 6.18 -16.35 -13.38
CA ASP A 161 6.39 -17.75 -13.78
C ASP A 161 6.21 -18.80 -12.66
N GLY A 162 7.20 -19.68 -12.44
CA GLY A 162 7.15 -20.79 -11.49
C GLY A 162 6.99 -20.36 -10.02
N SER A 163 7.15 -19.06 -9.75
CA SER A 163 6.93 -18.41 -8.47
C SER A 163 5.86 -17.30 -8.59
N LEU A 164 4.83 -17.49 -9.41
CA LEU A 164 3.77 -16.49 -9.59
C LEU A 164 3.26 -15.97 -8.24
N GLY A 165 3.32 -14.65 -8.06
CA GLY A 165 2.96 -13.94 -6.83
C GLY A 165 3.96 -14.07 -5.70
N LEU A 166 4.87 -15.05 -5.69
CA LEU A 166 5.84 -15.25 -4.61
C LEU A 166 7.12 -14.45 -4.88
N TYR A 167 7.67 -13.81 -3.85
CA TYR A 167 8.97 -13.16 -3.94
C TYR A 167 9.89 -13.55 -2.78
N ASP A 168 11.18 -13.51 -3.07
CA ASP A 168 12.28 -13.75 -2.13
C ASP A 168 13.46 -12.88 -2.58
N VAL A 169 13.83 -11.91 -1.74
CA VAL A 169 14.87 -10.93 -2.06
C VAL A 169 15.66 -10.58 -0.79
N THR A 170 16.98 -10.56 -0.91
CA THR A 170 17.88 -10.16 0.17
C THR A 170 18.40 -8.76 -0.12
N VAL A 171 18.17 -7.83 0.80
CA VAL A 171 18.39 -6.39 0.58
C VAL A 171 19.18 -5.75 1.71
N PRO A 172 19.99 -4.72 1.41
CA PRO A 172 20.66 -3.97 2.46
C PRO A 172 19.67 -3.04 3.16
N VAL A 173 19.87 -2.80 4.46
CA VAL A 173 19.20 -1.69 5.16
C VAL A 173 19.86 -0.36 4.80
N ASP A 174 19.10 0.72 4.86
CA ASP A 174 19.64 2.07 4.69
C ASP A 174 20.41 2.54 5.94
N VAL A 175 20.88 3.79 5.93
CA VAL A 175 21.68 4.35 7.04
C VAL A 175 20.88 4.50 8.34
N GLN A 176 19.56 4.48 8.27
CA GLN A 176 18.64 4.47 9.42
C GLN A 176 18.24 3.05 9.85
N GLY A 177 18.70 2.00 9.15
CA GLY A 177 18.31 0.63 9.42
C GLY A 177 16.97 0.22 8.79
N ASN A 178 16.46 1.01 7.84
CA ASN A 178 15.18 0.79 7.19
C ASN A 178 15.31 0.16 5.81
N VAL A 179 14.21 -0.42 5.35
CA VAL A 179 14.06 -1.00 4.01
C VAL A 179 12.80 -0.41 3.38
N THR A 180 12.95 0.26 2.23
CA THR A 180 11.78 0.70 1.45
C THR A 180 11.48 -0.34 0.39
N LEU A 181 10.34 -1.00 0.52
CA LEU A 181 9.79 -1.96 -0.43
C LEU A 181 8.83 -1.26 -1.39
N LEU A 182 9.05 -1.49 -2.67
CA LEU A 182 8.19 -1.11 -3.76
C LEU A 182 7.73 -2.39 -4.47
N ALA A 183 6.48 -2.45 -4.87
CA ALA A 183 6.00 -3.50 -5.75
C ALA A 183 5.16 -2.92 -6.88
N PHE A 184 5.35 -3.46 -8.08
CA PHE A 184 4.72 -2.99 -9.30
C PHE A 184 4.11 -4.17 -10.04
N ALA A 185 2.82 -4.09 -10.36
CA ALA A 185 2.13 -5.05 -11.21
C ALA A 185 1.44 -4.30 -12.35
N ASP A 186 1.50 -4.85 -13.56
CA ASP A 186 0.90 -4.21 -14.73
C ASP A 186 -0.62 -4.05 -14.57
N GLY A 187 -1.13 -2.85 -14.86
CA GLY A 187 -2.54 -2.49 -14.66
C GLY A 187 -2.95 -2.19 -13.21
N PHE A 188 -2.04 -2.24 -12.24
CA PHE A 188 -2.30 -1.92 -10.84
C PHE A 188 -1.54 -0.67 -10.38
N GLN A 189 -2.00 -0.09 -9.27
CA GLN A 189 -1.26 0.97 -8.59
C GLN A 189 0.02 0.45 -7.94
N PRO A 190 1.09 1.27 -7.90
CA PRO A 190 2.33 0.90 -7.23
C PRO A 190 2.11 0.78 -5.72
N PHE A 191 2.69 -0.25 -5.13
CA PHE A 191 2.81 -0.38 -3.68
C PHE A 191 4.12 0.23 -3.21
N ARG A 192 4.09 0.92 -2.06
CA ARG A 192 5.26 1.44 -1.36
C ARG A 192 5.06 1.30 0.14
N ASN A 193 6.04 0.75 0.83
CA ASN A 193 6.09 0.78 2.28
C ASN A 193 7.54 0.75 2.79
N THR A 194 7.78 1.34 3.95
CA THR A 194 9.11 1.37 4.60
C THR A 194 9.04 0.58 5.90
N PHE A 195 10.04 -0.27 6.13
CA PHE A 195 10.09 -1.21 7.23
C PHE A 195 11.39 -1.08 8.02
N SER A 196 11.36 -1.32 9.34
CA SER A 196 12.60 -1.48 10.10
C SER A 196 13.20 -2.87 9.88
N GLY A 197 14.50 -2.93 9.58
CA GLY A 197 15.14 -4.12 9.00
C GLY A 197 15.18 -5.37 9.89
N ALA A 198 15.10 -5.24 11.21
CA ALA A 198 15.24 -6.40 12.11
C ALA A 198 13.99 -7.31 12.12
N ASN A 199 12.79 -6.72 12.00
CA ASN A 199 11.52 -7.45 12.20
C ASN A 199 10.50 -7.20 11.09
N CYS A 200 10.86 -6.44 10.05
CA CYS A 200 9.92 -5.95 9.03
C CYS A 200 8.61 -5.42 9.61
N GLN A 201 8.73 -4.75 10.75
CA GLN A 201 7.64 -3.92 11.24
C GLN A 201 7.57 -2.73 10.29
N SER A 202 6.40 -2.51 9.72
CA SER A 202 6.13 -1.26 9.01
C SER A 202 6.51 -0.13 9.94
N ASP A 203 7.25 0.85 9.42
CA ASP A 203 7.49 2.07 10.15
C ASP A 203 6.13 2.73 10.38
N ALA A 204 5.60 2.59 11.59
CA ALA A 204 4.27 3.05 11.94
C ALA A 204 4.16 4.56 11.69
N ARG A 205 5.27 5.30 11.86
CA ARG A 205 5.34 6.71 11.48
C ARG A 205 5.11 6.90 9.98
N ALA A 206 5.86 6.18 9.15
CA ALA A 206 5.74 6.27 7.69
C ALA A 206 4.35 5.86 7.20
N LEU A 207 3.70 4.88 7.85
CA LEU A 207 2.33 4.49 7.53
C LEU A 207 1.35 5.62 7.79
N VAL A 208 1.42 6.25 8.95
CA VAL A 208 0.54 7.35 9.31
C VAL A 208 0.81 8.57 8.43
N GLU A 209 2.08 8.89 8.15
CA GLU A 209 2.48 10.01 7.27
C GLU A 209 1.95 9.89 5.83
N ARG A 210 1.45 8.71 5.40
CA ARG A 210 0.72 8.56 4.13
C ARG A 210 -0.60 9.35 4.10
N LEU A 211 -1.16 9.67 5.26
CA LEU A 211 -2.40 10.42 5.37
C LEU A 211 -2.19 11.95 5.30
N VAL A 212 -0.94 12.45 5.26
CA VAL A 212 -0.68 13.89 5.14
C VAL A 212 -1.34 14.45 3.88
N GLY A 213 -2.15 15.49 4.06
CA GLY A 213 -2.91 16.14 2.99
C GLY A 213 -4.33 16.50 3.43
N THR A 214 -5.12 16.97 2.47
CA THR A 214 -6.54 17.31 2.68
C THR A 214 -7.44 16.22 2.12
N TRP A 215 -8.40 15.74 2.90
CA TRP A 215 -9.28 14.62 2.60
C TRP A 215 -10.75 14.98 2.73
N ASP A 216 -11.59 14.48 1.82
CA ASP A 216 -13.05 14.50 1.91
C ASP A 216 -13.55 13.10 2.24
N PHE A 217 -14.27 12.93 3.35
CA PHE A 217 -14.87 11.68 3.78
C PHE A 217 -16.38 11.76 3.60
N LYS A 218 -16.94 10.85 2.81
CA LYS A 218 -18.34 10.80 2.41
C LYS A 218 -19.02 9.55 2.96
N TYR A 219 -20.14 9.74 3.64
CA TYR A 219 -20.92 8.66 4.25
C TYR A 219 -22.41 8.99 4.31
N GLN A 220 -23.26 8.01 4.62
CA GLN A 220 -24.71 8.18 4.69
C GLN A 220 -25.29 7.57 5.97
N ILE A 221 -25.97 8.41 6.76
CA ILE A 221 -26.73 7.99 7.96
C ILE A 221 -28.22 8.00 7.61
N ILE A 222 -28.75 9.21 7.39
CA ILE A 222 -30.10 9.50 6.87
C ILE A 222 -29.99 10.24 5.53
N SER A 223 -29.07 11.19 5.45
CA SER A 223 -28.64 11.91 4.25
C SER A 223 -27.16 11.67 4.00
N VAL A 224 -26.69 12.06 2.82
CA VAL A 224 -25.27 12.02 2.48
C VAL A 224 -24.57 13.21 3.14
N TRP A 225 -23.46 12.93 3.81
CA TRP A 225 -22.58 13.89 4.45
C TRP A 225 -21.20 13.85 3.80
N VAL A 226 -20.49 14.96 3.85
CA VAL A 226 -19.10 15.09 3.42
C VAL A 226 -18.38 15.92 4.46
N ASP A 227 -17.47 15.29 5.20
CA ASP A 227 -16.58 15.97 6.13
C ASP A 227 -15.21 16.13 5.50
N ARG A 228 -14.54 17.24 5.80
CA ARG A 228 -13.23 17.55 5.24
C ARG A 228 -12.21 17.77 6.33
N TYR A 229 -11.07 17.13 6.19
CA TYR A 229 -9.98 17.13 7.16
C TYR A 229 -8.66 17.49 6.50
N ALA A 230 -7.88 18.38 7.14
CA ALA A 230 -6.53 18.72 6.74
C ALA A 230 -5.53 18.12 7.75
N LEU A 231 -4.88 17.02 7.38
CA LEU A 231 -3.91 16.31 8.21
C LEU A 231 -2.49 16.78 7.92
N SER A 232 -1.77 17.17 8.96
CA SER A 232 -0.47 17.83 8.88
C SER A 232 0.64 16.96 9.48
N GLY A 233 1.73 16.81 8.73
CA GLY A 233 2.95 16.19 9.20
C GLY A 233 3.90 17.19 9.88
N PRO A 234 4.97 16.71 10.53
CA PRO A 234 5.34 15.30 10.68
C PRO A 234 4.43 14.56 11.67
N ALA A 235 4.37 13.22 11.57
CA ALA A 235 3.67 12.43 12.58
C ALA A 235 4.41 12.49 13.92
N VAL A 236 3.63 12.55 15.00
CA VAL A 236 4.09 12.65 16.39
C VAL A 236 4.03 11.27 17.03
N GLU A 237 5.08 10.90 17.76
CA GLU A 237 5.09 9.64 18.51
C GLU A 237 4.21 9.75 19.76
N SER A 238 3.49 8.69 20.08
CA SER A 238 2.79 8.56 21.34
C SER A 238 3.76 8.77 22.51
N PRO A 239 3.43 9.62 23.48
CA PRO A 239 4.27 9.88 24.65
C PRO A 239 4.61 8.63 25.47
N GLU A 240 3.84 7.56 25.34
CA GLU A 240 4.12 6.28 25.99
C GLU A 240 5.35 5.56 25.40
N GLY A 241 5.94 6.07 24.31
CA GLY A 241 7.08 5.44 23.63
C GLY A 241 6.72 4.07 23.06
N SER A 242 5.43 3.88 22.74
CA SER A 242 4.86 2.59 22.32
C SER A 242 5.14 2.26 20.86
N GLY A 243 5.85 3.13 20.13
CA GLY A 243 5.99 3.04 18.66
C GLY A 243 4.68 3.30 17.91
N LYS A 244 3.64 3.81 18.60
CA LYS A 244 2.42 4.33 17.98
C LYS A 244 2.65 5.78 17.55
N TYR A 245 2.19 6.15 16.37
CA TYR A 245 2.33 7.50 15.83
C TYR A 245 0.95 8.05 15.46
N PHE A 246 0.78 9.36 15.52
CA PHE A 246 -0.43 10.04 15.05
C PHE A 246 -0.09 11.30 14.26
N LEU A 247 -0.92 11.62 13.28
CA LEU A 247 -0.95 12.94 12.64
C LEU A 247 -1.99 13.79 13.34
N LEU A 248 -1.69 15.07 13.46
CA LEU A 248 -2.62 16.08 13.89
C LEU A 248 -3.16 16.81 12.67
N GLY A 249 -4.38 17.31 12.78
CA GLY A 249 -5.00 18.08 11.73
C GLY A 249 -6.13 18.93 12.25
N GLU A 250 -6.86 19.49 11.31
CA GLU A 250 -8.05 20.29 11.58
C GLU A 250 -9.20 19.86 10.67
N ASP A 251 -10.42 19.99 11.17
CA ASP A 251 -11.63 19.90 10.35
C ASP A 251 -11.91 21.24 9.62
N VAL A 252 -13.06 21.35 8.95
CA VAL A 252 -13.47 22.58 8.23
C VAL A 252 -13.69 23.79 9.15
N TRP A 253 -13.84 23.57 10.46
CA TRP A 253 -14.09 24.60 11.46
C TRP A 253 -12.82 25.01 12.21
N GLY A 254 -11.69 24.34 11.94
CA GLY A 254 -10.44 24.56 12.64
C GLY A 254 -10.36 23.80 13.97
N ASP A 255 -11.29 22.87 14.22
CA ASP A 255 -11.27 22.04 15.41
C ASP A 255 -10.24 20.91 15.22
N PRO A 256 -9.46 20.57 16.26
CA PRO A 256 -8.34 19.65 16.15
C PRO A 256 -8.83 18.21 15.94
N VAL A 257 -8.23 17.52 14.97
CA VAL A 257 -8.45 16.10 14.70
C VAL A 257 -7.14 15.33 14.77
N ALA A 258 -7.23 14.00 14.96
CA ALA A 258 -6.05 13.14 14.93
C ALA A 258 -6.30 11.88 14.11
N ALA A 259 -5.27 11.41 13.41
CA ALA A 259 -5.30 10.19 12.63
C ALA A 259 -4.11 9.28 12.97
N THR A 260 -4.32 7.97 12.94
CA THR A 260 -3.30 6.96 13.24
C THR A 260 -3.44 5.72 12.36
N TRP A 261 -2.47 4.82 12.47
CA TRP A 261 -2.48 3.47 11.93
C TRP A 261 -2.52 2.52 13.11
N ASP A 262 -3.57 1.71 13.17
CA ASP A 262 -3.69 0.69 14.19
C ASP A 262 -3.04 -0.60 13.70
N ALA A 263 -1.94 -1.00 14.34
CA ALA A 263 -1.21 -2.21 13.99
C ALA A 263 -1.96 -3.51 14.34
N THR A 264 -2.87 -3.47 15.31
CA THR A 264 -3.68 -4.62 15.75
C THR A 264 -4.79 -4.89 14.74
N MET A 265 -5.52 -3.84 14.35
CA MET A 265 -6.60 -3.91 13.36
C MET A 265 -6.10 -3.91 11.92
N LYS A 266 -4.85 -3.47 11.70
CA LYS A 266 -4.27 -3.23 10.37
C LYS A 266 -5.12 -2.29 9.52
N THR A 267 -5.61 -1.21 10.13
CA THR A 267 -6.43 -0.19 9.48
C THR A 267 -5.98 1.20 9.93
N TYR A 268 -6.29 2.22 9.15
CA TYR A 268 -6.21 3.60 9.61
C TYR A 268 -7.41 3.97 10.46
N ALA A 269 -7.23 4.93 11.35
CA ALA A 269 -8.30 5.54 12.12
C ALA A 269 -8.15 7.06 12.15
N LEU A 270 -9.26 7.78 12.17
CA LEU A 270 -9.32 9.23 12.38
C LEU A 270 -10.38 9.54 13.44
N LEU A 271 -10.03 10.40 14.39
CA LEU A 271 -10.91 10.91 15.43
C LEU A 271 -11.06 12.42 15.25
N ASP A 272 -12.32 12.84 15.18
CA ASP A 272 -12.77 14.22 15.16
C ASP A 272 -13.68 14.44 16.39
N PRO A 273 -13.14 15.04 17.47
CA PRO A 273 -13.88 15.18 18.70
C PRO A 273 -14.95 16.27 18.64
N GLY A 274 -16.20 15.91 18.93
CA GLY A 274 -17.31 16.87 18.98
C GLY A 274 -17.77 17.19 20.41
N ILE A 275 -18.69 18.13 20.57
CA ILE A 275 -19.17 18.55 21.90
C ILE A 275 -20.03 17.46 22.57
N SER A 276 -20.88 16.79 21.80
CA SER A 276 -21.81 15.76 22.29
C SER A 276 -21.58 14.38 21.68
N ILE A 277 -21.03 14.35 20.47
CA ILE A 277 -20.76 13.15 19.69
C ILE A 277 -19.35 13.29 19.14
N ASP A 278 -18.52 12.26 19.34
CA ASP A 278 -17.26 12.15 18.61
C ASP A 278 -17.50 11.43 17.29
N GLN A 279 -16.83 11.93 16.25
CA GLN A 279 -16.82 11.36 14.92
C GLN A 279 -15.59 10.47 14.81
N PHE A 280 -15.80 9.18 14.57
CA PHE A 280 -14.72 8.22 14.48
C PHE A 280 -14.78 7.46 13.18
N PHE A 281 -13.64 7.42 12.48
CA PHE A 281 -13.51 6.77 11.19
C PHE A 281 -12.47 5.67 11.29
N THR A 282 -12.77 4.52 10.70
CA THR A 282 -11.78 3.47 10.43
C THR A 282 -11.79 3.19 8.94
N PHE A 283 -10.62 3.07 8.32
CA PHE A 283 -10.53 2.93 6.87
C PHE A 283 -9.22 2.35 6.38
N ASP A 284 -9.26 1.77 5.19
CA ASP A 284 -8.09 1.35 4.43
C ASP A 284 -7.85 2.28 3.25
N LEU A 285 -6.59 2.47 2.88
CA LEU A 285 -6.20 3.12 1.64
C LEU A 285 -6.46 2.17 0.46
N THR A 286 -7.47 2.48 -0.34
CA THR A 286 -7.75 1.77 -1.60
C THR A 286 -6.96 2.33 -2.77
N SER A 287 -6.31 3.49 -2.59
CA SER A 287 -5.26 4.04 -3.45
C SER A 287 -4.39 5.01 -2.62
N PRO A 288 -3.33 5.63 -3.17
CA PRO A 288 -2.61 6.72 -2.49
C PRO A 288 -3.49 7.92 -2.10
N THR A 289 -4.69 8.04 -2.65
CA THR A 289 -5.57 9.21 -2.53
C THR A 289 -7.03 8.83 -2.33
N ASN A 290 -7.36 7.56 -2.13
CA ASN A 290 -8.73 7.11 -1.88
C ASN A 290 -8.74 6.15 -0.70
N VAL A 291 -9.80 6.23 0.09
CA VAL A 291 -10.04 5.38 1.24
C VAL A 291 -11.44 4.79 1.21
N GLN A 292 -11.59 3.65 1.87
CA GLN A 292 -12.90 3.04 2.13
C GLN A 292 -12.92 2.49 3.55
N GLY A 293 -14.06 2.62 4.23
CA GLY A 293 -14.22 2.05 5.57
C GLY A 293 -15.54 2.39 6.23
N CYS A 294 -15.48 2.65 7.52
CA CYS A 294 -16.62 2.89 8.40
C CYS A 294 -16.53 4.25 9.08
N TYR A 295 -17.67 4.92 9.17
CA TYR A 295 -17.94 6.03 10.06
C TYR A 295 -18.77 5.55 11.26
N TYR A 296 -18.41 6.05 12.44
CA TYR A 296 -19.07 5.79 13.71
C TYR A 296 -19.32 7.09 14.46
N GLN A 297 -20.46 7.13 15.15
CA GLN A 297 -20.81 8.17 16.11
C GLN A 297 -20.64 7.61 17.52
N ILE A 298 -19.92 8.33 18.36
CA ILE A 298 -19.66 7.93 19.75
C ILE A 298 -20.27 8.97 20.67
N SER A 299 -21.30 8.58 21.42
CA SER A 299 -21.97 9.47 22.37
C SER A 299 -21.06 9.75 23.57
N LYS A 300 -20.72 11.03 23.84
CA LYS A 300 -19.90 11.39 25.02
C LYS A 300 -20.58 11.13 26.35
N SER A 301 -21.91 11.24 26.39
CA SER A 301 -22.69 11.07 27.63
C SER A 301 -22.80 9.61 28.04
N THR A 302 -22.81 8.69 27.07
CA THR A 302 -23.07 7.26 27.32
C THR A 302 -21.89 6.34 26.96
N GLY A 303 -20.92 6.84 26.18
CA GLY A 303 -19.86 6.03 25.58
C GLY A 303 -20.35 5.02 24.55
N THR A 304 -21.60 5.14 24.08
CA THR A 304 -22.19 4.19 23.12
C THR A 304 -21.76 4.52 21.70
N TRP A 305 -21.49 3.47 20.94
CA TRP A 305 -21.10 3.53 19.55
C TRP A 305 -22.32 3.27 18.66
N SER A 306 -22.42 4.00 17.55
CA SER A 306 -23.34 3.63 16.47
C SER A 306 -22.87 2.35 15.77
N ARG A 307 -23.73 1.83 14.88
CA ARG A 307 -23.28 0.88 13.85
C ARG A 307 -22.30 1.55 12.89
N CYS A 308 -21.55 0.74 12.13
CA CYS A 308 -20.79 1.22 10.99
C CYS A 308 -21.72 1.80 9.91
N TYR A 309 -21.46 3.04 9.52
CA TYR A 309 -21.95 3.63 8.29
C TYR A 309 -20.86 3.55 7.25
N VAL A 310 -21.14 2.94 6.10
CA VAL A 310 -20.15 2.80 5.02
C VAL A 310 -19.68 4.19 4.58
N MET A 311 -18.36 4.36 4.54
CA MET A 311 -17.68 5.59 4.23
C MET A 311 -16.69 5.35 3.07
N THR A 312 -16.57 6.35 2.20
CA THR A 312 -15.51 6.46 1.20
C THR A 312 -14.84 7.82 1.35
N GLY A 313 -13.57 7.94 1.06
CA GLY A 313 -12.90 9.25 1.06
C GLY A 313 -11.90 9.42 -0.06
N GLU A 314 -11.60 10.68 -0.37
CA GLU A 314 -10.70 11.10 -1.44
C GLU A 314 -9.76 12.20 -0.93
N GLN A 315 -8.47 12.09 -1.25
CA GLN A 315 -7.48 13.12 -1.01
C GLN A 315 -7.58 14.18 -2.10
N ILE A 316 -7.97 15.39 -1.73
CA ILE A 316 -8.18 16.49 -2.66
C ILE A 316 -6.94 17.39 -2.82
N SER A 317 -5.98 17.30 -1.88
CA SER A 317 -4.70 18.00 -2.00
C SER A 317 -3.59 17.34 -1.17
N GLN A 318 -2.36 17.39 -1.67
CA GLN A 318 -1.15 17.06 -0.91
C GLN A 318 -0.63 18.23 -0.05
N SER A 319 -1.25 19.41 -0.16
CA SER A 319 -0.95 20.55 0.71
C SER A 319 -1.71 20.45 2.02
N THR A 320 -1.02 20.77 3.12
CA THR A 320 -1.58 20.91 4.46
C THR A 320 -2.14 22.32 4.62
N GLY A 321 -3.45 22.48 4.52
CA GLY A 321 -4.11 23.77 4.80
C GLY A 321 -5.36 24.00 3.97
N PHE A 322 -6.41 24.47 4.62
CA PHE A 322 -7.56 25.05 3.95
C PHE A 322 -7.13 26.36 3.28
N VAL A 323 -7.23 26.44 1.94
CA VAL A 323 -7.20 27.74 1.28
C VAL A 323 -8.52 28.43 1.62
N VAL A 324 -8.52 29.21 2.70
CA VAL A 324 -9.62 30.12 3.00
C VAL A 324 -9.68 31.12 1.86
N SER A 325 -10.65 30.93 0.96
CA SER A 325 -11.08 31.98 0.03
C SER A 325 -11.60 33.13 0.88
N GLU A 326 -10.80 34.17 1.00
CA GLU A 326 -11.08 35.43 1.70
C GLU A 326 -12.27 36.15 1.04
N THR A 327 -13.51 35.73 1.32
CA THR A 327 -14.74 36.49 0.99
C THR A 327 -16.02 36.07 1.73
N VAL A 328 -15.99 35.16 2.72
CA VAL A 328 -17.21 34.84 3.49
C VAL A 328 -17.10 35.44 4.89
N GLU A 329 -18.02 36.37 5.20
CA GLU A 329 -18.15 36.97 6.53
C GLU A 329 -18.35 35.90 7.61
N PRO A 330 -17.78 36.08 8.82
CA PRO A 330 -17.93 35.10 9.89
C PRO A 330 -19.40 34.99 10.30
N VAL A 331 -19.99 33.81 10.07
CA VAL A 331 -21.28 33.47 10.66
C VAL A 331 -21.11 33.51 12.18
N ARG A 332 -21.94 34.34 12.81
CA ARG A 332 -21.91 34.66 14.23
C ARG A 332 -22.23 33.40 15.04
N LYS A 333 -21.42 33.10 16.07
CA LYS A 333 -21.52 31.91 16.95
C LYS A 333 -22.89 31.73 17.62
N ASP A 334 -23.71 32.78 17.63
CA ASP A 334 -25.05 32.88 18.19
C ASP A 334 -26.14 32.24 17.31
N GLU A 335 -25.96 32.11 16.00
CA GLU A 335 -26.94 31.45 15.12
C GLU A 335 -26.83 29.91 15.13
N GLN A 336 -25.70 29.37 15.63
CA GLN A 336 -25.44 27.92 15.73
C GLN A 336 -26.21 27.24 16.89
N MET A 337 -26.59 27.98 17.94
CA MET A 337 -27.35 27.43 19.07
C MET A 337 -28.80 27.08 18.70
N GLN A 338 -29.38 27.76 17.70
CA GLN A 338 -30.75 27.46 17.27
C GLN A 338 -30.82 26.20 16.41
N TYR A 339 -29.77 25.90 15.63
CA TYR A 339 -29.73 24.73 14.76
C TYR A 339 -29.44 23.43 15.52
N TYR A 340 -28.61 23.43 16.58
CA TYR A 340 -28.31 22.21 17.35
C TYR A 340 -29.31 21.91 18.48
N ALA A 341 -29.98 22.93 19.05
CA ALA A 341 -30.99 22.73 20.08
C ALA A 341 -32.31 22.12 19.54
N GLU A 342 -32.63 22.31 18.26
CA GLU A 342 -33.81 21.72 17.63
C GLU A 342 -33.65 20.22 17.31
N TRP A 343 -32.43 19.71 17.14
CA TRP A 343 -32.17 18.30 16.79
C TRP A 343 -31.93 17.38 18.00
N ALA A 344 -31.43 17.91 19.11
CA ALA A 344 -31.26 17.13 20.35
C ALA A 344 -32.61 16.66 20.97
N MET A 345 -33.74 17.27 20.59
CA MET A 345 -35.07 16.90 21.11
C MET A 345 -35.85 15.86 20.28
N ILE A 346 -35.36 15.43 19.11
CA ILE A 346 -36.09 14.49 18.25
C ILE A 346 -35.66 13.01 18.46
N GLU A 347 -34.47 12.74 19.03
CA GLU A 347 -33.98 11.36 19.20
C GLU A 347 -34.12 10.77 20.62
N GLU A 348 -34.36 11.60 21.64
CA GLU A 348 -34.40 11.12 23.04
C GLU A 348 -35.74 10.47 23.45
N SER A 349 -36.76 10.42 22.58
CA SER A 349 -38.10 9.93 22.94
C SER A 349 -38.56 8.60 22.28
N SER A 350 -37.75 7.95 21.43
CA SER A 350 -38.24 6.77 20.69
C SER A 350 -37.34 5.52 20.64
N LEU A 351 -36.20 5.46 21.34
CA LEU A 351 -35.34 4.26 21.34
C LEU A 351 -35.05 3.64 22.72
N ILE A 352 -35.70 4.11 23.78
CA ILE A 352 -35.77 3.38 25.06
C ILE A 352 -37.01 2.47 25.00
N GLU A 353 -36.88 1.29 24.38
CA GLU A 353 -37.66 0.05 24.58
C GLU A 353 -37.59 -0.87 23.34
N SER A 354 -36.41 -1.37 22.92
CA SER A 354 -36.38 -2.47 21.92
C SER A 354 -35.06 -3.24 21.73
N TRP A 355 -33.99 -3.05 22.51
CA TRP A 355 -32.70 -3.72 22.20
C TRP A 355 -32.11 -4.56 23.33
N SER A 356 -32.98 -5.33 24.00
CA SER A 356 -32.57 -6.45 24.87
C SER A 356 -32.85 -7.83 24.24
N SER A 357 -33.30 -7.91 22.97
CA SER A 357 -33.75 -9.20 22.40
C SER A 357 -33.41 -9.48 20.93
N MET A 358 -32.41 -8.82 20.33
CA MET A 358 -31.95 -9.17 18.98
C MET A 358 -30.44 -9.41 18.92
N ALA A 359 -29.96 -10.28 19.81
CA ALA A 359 -28.89 -11.20 19.45
C ALA A 359 -29.55 -12.40 18.75
N LEU A 360 -28.97 -12.86 17.65
CA LEU A 360 -29.31 -14.08 16.90
C LEU A 360 -30.49 -13.98 15.91
N THR A 361 -30.26 -13.44 14.71
CA THR A 361 -30.71 -14.09 13.48
C THR A 361 -29.69 -13.90 12.35
N ASN A 362 -29.33 -15.02 11.73
CA ASN A 362 -28.30 -15.15 10.69
C ASN A 362 -28.71 -14.42 9.39
N ASN A 363 -27.90 -13.45 8.96
CA ASN A 363 -27.95 -12.89 7.61
C ASN A 363 -26.66 -13.27 6.86
N PRO A 364 -26.71 -14.02 5.75
CA PRO A 364 -25.52 -14.60 5.11
C PRO A 364 -24.73 -13.65 4.18
N TYR A 365 -24.72 -12.33 4.44
CA TYR A 365 -24.00 -11.36 3.62
C TYR A 365 -23.01 -10.42 4.36
N THR A 366 -22.64 -10.70 5.61
CA THR A 366 -21.79 -9.79 6.42
C THR A 366 -20.40 -10.31 6.80
N SER A 367 -19.89 -11.40 6.21
CA SER A 367 -18.65 -12.03 6.69
C SER A 367 -17.33 -11.38 6.23
N PHE A 368 -17.26 -10.05 6.06
CA PHE A 368 -15.98 -9.37 5.76
C PHE A 368 -15.69 -8.11 6.59
N TRP A 369 -16.63 -7.65 7.42
CA TRP A 369 -16.43 -6.45 8.26
C TRP A 369 -17.04 -6.64 9.67
N SER A 370 -16.75 -7.76 10.34
CA SER A 370 -16.97 -7.84 11.78
C SER A 370 -15.65 -7.61 12.50
N SER A 371 -15.22 -6.35 12.60
CA SER A 371 -14.23 -5.94 13.59
C SER A 371 -14.78 -6.22 14.99
N ASP A 372 -13.91 -6.64 15.91
CA ASP A 372 -14.25 -6.81 17.32
C ASP A 372 -14.42 -5.41 17.95
N PRO A 373 -15.60 -5.07 18.51
CA PRO A 373 -15.86 -3.75 19.11
C PRO A 373 -14.86 -3.35 20.21
N LEU A 374 -14.19 -4.32 20.82
CA LEU A 374 -13.19 -4.06 21.85
C LEU A 374 -11.90 -3.45 21.28
N ILE A 375 -11.56 -3.74 20.03
CA ILE A 375 -10.30 -3.28 19.43
C ILE A 375 -10.47 -1.86 18.87
N GLU A 376 -11.61 -1.53 18.25
CA GLU A 376 -11.92 -0.17 17.79
C GLU A 376 -11.89 0.84 18.94
N LYS A 377 -12.29 0.40 20.14
CA LYS A 377 -12.22 1.19 21.37
C LYS A 377 -10.78 1.53 21.79
N GLU A 378 -9.81 0.63 21.59
CA GLU A 378 -8.41 0.90 21.94
C GLU A 378 -7.81 2.01 21.06
N SER A 379 -8.09 1.99 19.76
CA SER A 379 -7.62 3.02 18.83
C SER A 379 -8.24 4.38 19.15
N TYR A 380 -9.53 4.39 19.51
CA TYR A 380 -10.22 5.60 19.96
C TYR A 380 -9.59 6.19 21.22
N GLU A 381 -9.36 5.37 22.25
CA GLU A 381 -8.72 5.83 23.50
C GLU A 381 -7.30 6.35 23.26
N THR A 382 -6.54 5.69 22.36
CA THR A 382 -5.19 6.13 21.96
C THR A 382 -5.23 7.52 21.30
N LEU A 383 -6.17 7.75 20.38
CA LEU A 383 -6.31 9.04 19.68
C LEU A 383 -6.79 10.15 20.61
N LEU A 384 -7.71 9.85 21.53
CA LEU A 384 -8.17 10.81 22.55
C LEU A 384 -7.02 11.29 23.45
N ASP A 385 -6.22 10.38 24.02
CA ASP A 385 -5.09 10.78 24.90
C ASP A 385 -4.06 11.62 24.12
N GLY A 386 -3.82 11.28 22.85
CA GLY A 386 -2.97 12.07 21.95
C GLY A 386 -3.48 13.51 21.77
N LEU A 387 -4.78 13.68 21.47
CA LEU A 387 -5.40 14.99 21.27
C LEU A 387 -5.46 15.83 22.56
N GLU A 388 -5.92 15.24 23.66
CA GLU A 388 -6.07 15.95 24.94
C GLU A 388 -4.75 16.54 25.43
N ARG A 389 -3.63 15.85 25.21
CA ARG A 389 -2.31 16.32 25.65
C ARG A 389 -1.71 17.36 24.73
N VAL A 390 -1.93 17.29 23.42
CA VAL A 390 -1.53 18.36 22.48
C VAL A 390 -2.27 19.65 22.78
N ILE A 391 -3.57 19.57 23.05
CA ILE A 391 -4.39 20.72 23.45
C ILE A 391 -3.89 21.32 24.79
N GLN A 392 -3.43 20.49 25.72
CA GLN A 392 -2.88 20.95 27.01
C GLN A 392 -1.48 21.58 26.90
N LEU A 393 -0.68 21.22 25.89
CA LEU A 393 0.67 21.76 25.72
C LEU A 393 0.67 23.16 25.07
N GLY A 394 -0.43 23.57 24.43
CA GLY A 394 -0.54 24.87 23.75
C GLY A 394 0.39 24.98 22.52
N PRO A 395 0.12 25.94 21.62
CA PRO A 395 1.03 26.19 20.49
C PRO A 395 2.29 26.88 21.01
N ASP A 396 3.44 26.20 20.93
CA ASP A 396 4.76 26.80 21.07
C ASP A 396 5.16 27.60 19.81
#